data_AF-A0A1M5C291-F1
#
_entry.id   AF-A0A1M5C291-F1
#
_cell.length_a   1.000
_cell.length_b   1.000
_cell.length_c   1.000
_cell.angle_alpha   90.00
_cell.angle_beta   90.00
_cell.angle_gamma   90.00
#
_symmetry.space_group_name_H-M   'P 1'
#
loop_
_entity.id
_entity.type
_entity.pdbx_description
1 polymer ?
#
loop_
_entity_poly.entity_id
_entity_poly.type
_entity_poly.pdbx_seq_one_letter_code
_entity_poly.pdbx_strand_id
1 'polypeptide(L)'
;MYLIQLNDFYGIPRFNSYLNGLRIQHFTEQLYKEPVFREYKITYLAEYCGFASREVFANAFKKETGVTPSYFINQLRNSEQNKGN
;
A
#
# COMPACT_ATOMS: atom_id res chain seq x y z
N MET A 1 -16.58 21.41 22.75
CA MET A 1 -16.38 20.19 23.56
C MET A 1 -17.58 19.27 23.41
N TYR A 2 -17.80 18.73 22.21
CA TYR A 2 -18.84 17.70 21.94
C TYR A 2 -18.46 16.88 20.70
N LEU A 3 -17.75 17.51 19.75
CA LEU A 3 -17.24 16.85 18.53
C LEU A 3 -15.98 15.99 18.74
N ILE A 4 -15.23 16.20 19.83
CA ILE A 4 -14.04 15.38 20.14
C ILE A 4 -14.45 14.00 20.73
N GLN A 5 -15.60 13.93 21.42
CA GLN A 5 -16.01 12.70 22.14
C GLN A 5 -16.63 11.62 21.24
N LEU A 6 -17.12 11.97 20.05
CA LEU A 6 -17.71 10.98 19.13
C LEU A 6 -16.66 10.19 18.33
N ASN A 7 -15.44 10.70 18.23
CA ASN A 7 -14.37 10.04 17.46
C ASN A 7 -13.87 8.76 18.14
N ASP A 8 -13.92 8.70 19.47
CA ASP A 8 -13.40 7.56 20.25
C ASP A 8 -14.46 6.47 20.53
N PHE A 9 -15.75 6.74 20.33
CA PHE A 9 -16.83 5.82 20.74
C PHE A 9 -17.37 4.90 19.62
N TYR A 10 -17.23 5.30 18.35
CA TYR A 10 -17.84 4.58 17.20
C TYR A 10 -16.89 3.75 16.36
N GLY A 11 -15.64 3.54 16.79
CA GLY A 11 -14.79 2.54 16.16
C GLY A 11 -14.78 2.65 14.63
N ILE A 12 -14.11 3.68 14.13
CA ILE A 12 -13.76 3.87 12.72
C ILE A 12 -12.64 2.89 12.20
N PRO A 13 -12.16 1.81 12.88
CA PRO A 13 -11.21 0.87 12.27
C PRO A 13 -11.65 0.29 10.93
N ARG A 14 -12.95 0.08 10.72
CA ARG A 14 -13.47 -0.45 9.45
C ARG A 14 -13.29 0.51 8.29
N PHE A 15 -13.56 1.80 8.49
CA PHE A 15 -13.43 2.79 7.42
C PHE A 15 -11.96 3.09 7.11
N ASN A 16 -11.10 3.23 8.11
CA ASN A 16 -9.66 3.39 7.89
C ASN A 16 -9.04 2.16 7.20
N SER A 17 -9.45 0.94 7.60
CA SER A 17 -9.02 -0.29 6.92
C SER A 17 -9.50 -0.34 5.48
N TYR A 18 -10.75 0.06 5.22
CA TYR A 18 -11.33 0.12 3.88
C TYR A 18 -10.60 1.12 2.98
N LEU A 19 -10.36 2.35 3.46
CA LEU A 19 -9.58 3.35 2.74
C LEU A 19 -8.15 2.87 2.45
N ASN A 20 -7.51 2.21 3.40
CA ASN A 20 -6.18 1.64 3.20
C ASN A 20 -6.17 0.55 2.13
N GLY A 21 -7.21 -0.31 2.09
CA GLY A 21 -7.38 -1.29 1.02
C GLY A 21 -7.49 -0.62 -0.36
N LEU A 22 -8.35 0.40 -0.50
CA LEU A 22 -8.48 1.16 -1.74
C LEU A 22 -7.16 1.81 -2.17
N ARG A 23 -6.41 2.41 -1.23
CA ARG A 23 -5.09 3.00 -1.50
C ARG A 23 -4.10 1.95 -2.04
N ILE A 24 -4.07 0.77 -1.43
CA ILE A 24 -3.18 -0.32 -1.86
C ILE A 24 -3.59 -0.86 -3.23
N GLN A 25 -4.89 -1.04 -3.47
CA GLN A 25 -5.38 -1.50 -4.77
C GLN A 25 -4.97 -0.51 -5.87
N HIS A 26 -5.23 0.78 -5.67
CA HIS A 26 -4.82 1.82 -6.62
C HIS A 26 -3.30 1.85 -6.83
N PHE A 27 -2.52 1.77 -5.74
CA PHE A 27 -1.06 1.72 -5.83
C PHE A 27 -0.56 0.49 -6.59
N THR A 28 -1.22 -0.65 -6.41
CA THR A 28 -0.90 -1.90 -7.12
C THR A 28 -1.13 -1.73 -8.62
N GLU A 29 -2.23 -1.11 -9.04
CA GLU A 29 -2.47 -0.77 -10.45
C GLU A 29 -1.39 0.17 -11.02
N GLN A 30 -0.95 1.15 -10.22
CA GLN A 30 0.14 2.06 -10.61
C GLN A 30 1.47 1.33 -10.76
N LEU A 31 1.78 0.36 -9.89
CA LEU A 31 2.97 -0.49 -10.03
C LEU A 31 2.99 -1.30 -11.33
N TYR A 32 1.83 -1.69 -11.86
CA TYR A 32 1.74 -2.33 -13.18
C TYR A 32 1.94 -1.35 -14.33
N LYS A 33 1.36 -0.16 -14.25
CA LYS A 33 1.39 0.86 -15.32
C LYS A 33 2.73 1.60 -15.42
N GLU A 34 3.35 1.88 -14.29
CA GLU A 34 4.48 2.79 -14.18
C GLU A 34 5.69 2.09 -13.53
N PRO A 35 6.61 1.52 -14.33
CA PRO A 35 7.77 0.81 -13.81
C PRO A 35 8.69 1.66 -12.92
N VAL A 36 8.66 2.98 -13.05
CA VAL A 36 9.45 3.92 -12.24
C VAL A 36 9.18 3.74 -10.74
N PHE A 37 7.96 3.37 -10.35
CA PHE A 37 7.64 3.17 -8.94
C PHE A 37 8.33 1.95 -8.32
N ARG A 38 8.79 1.01 -9.15
CA ARG A 38 9.47 -0.23 -8.72
C ARG A 38 10.91 0.03 -8.27
N GLU A 39 11.48 1.18 -8.63
CA GLU A 39 12.85 1.58 -8.27
C GLU A 39 12.91 2.40 -6.97
N TYR A 40 11.76 2.90 -6.47
CA TYR A 40 11.73 3.65 -5.23
C TYR A 40 11.84 2.76 -3.99
N LYS A 41 12.40 3.34 -2.92
CA LYS A 41 12.45 2.68 -1.61
C LYS A 41 11.04 2.46 -1.06
N ILE A 42 10.81 1.32 -0.42
CA ILE A 42 9.53 0.99 0.22
C ILE A 42 9.06 2.06 1.22
N THR A 43 10.00 2.75 1.89
CA THR A 43 9.68 3.87 2.79
C THR A 43 9.00 5.02 2.06
N TYR A 44 9.52 5.41 0.90
CA TYR A 44 8.92 6.45 0.07
C TYR A 44 7.55 6.02 -0.46
N LEU A 45 7.41 4.75 -0.87
CA LEU A 45 6.13 4.21 -1.34
C LEU A 45 5.07 4.20 -0.23
N ALA A 46 5.47 3.89 1.01
CA ALA A 46 4.59 3.95 2.17
C ALA A 46 4.09 5.38 2.42
N GLU A 47 4.99 6.37 2.38
CA GLU A 47 4.66 7.79 2.53
C GLU A 47 3.75 8.27 1.39
N TYR A 48 4.05 7.91 0.14
CA TYR A 48 3.25 8.22 -1.04
C TYR A 48 1.82 7.66 -0.93
N CYS A 49 1.68 6.45 -0.39
CA CYS A 49 0.38 5.83 -0.16
C CYS A 49 -0.34 6.38 1.10
N GLY A 50 0.26 7.35 1.80
CA GLY A 50 -0.33 7.99 2.99
C GLY A 50 -0.29 7.12 4.24
N PHE A 51 0.69 6.22 4.37
CA PHE A 51 0.92 5.42 5.57
C PHE A 51 1.95 6.08 6.49
N ALA A 52 1.69 6.02 7.79
CA ALA A 52 2.54 6.63 8.81
C ALA A 52 3.89 5.90 9.02
N SER A 53 3.98 4.61 8.65
CA SER A 53 5.23 3.87 8.69
C SER A 53 5.28 2.76 7.65
N ARG A 54 6.51 2.32 7.36
CA ARG A 54 6.79 1.18 6.49
C ARG A 54 6.14 -0.11 7.00
N GLU A 55 6.17 -0.36 8.32
CA GLU A 55 5.55 -1.55 8.91
C GLU A 55 4.03 -1.55 8.73
N VAL A 56 3.37 -0.40 8.95
CA VAL A 56 1.91 -0.29 8.78
C VAL A 56 1.53 -0.50 7.31
N PHE A 57 2.28 0.09 6.38
CA PHE A 57 2.12 -0.14 4.95
C PHE A 57 2.30 -1.61 4.60
N ALA A 58 3.39 -2.25 5.02
CA ALA A 58 3.67 -3.65 4.68
C ALA A 58 2.60 -4.61 5.21
N ASN A 59 2.08 -4.35 6.41
CA ASN A 59 0.99 -5.15 7.00
C ASN A 59 -0.33 -4.95 6.24
N ALA A 60 -0.69 -3.72 5.92
CA ALA A 60 -1.88 -3.43 5.13
C ALA A 60 -1.77 -4.02 3.72
N PHE A 61 -0.61 -3.87 3.07
CA PHE A 61 -0.34 -4.39 1.74
C PHE A 61 -0.44 -5.91 1.71
N LYS A 62 0.15 -6.60 2.69
CA LYS A 62 0.05 -8.06 2.82
C LYS A 62 -1.38 -8.52 3.11
N LYS A 63 -2.15 -7.76 3.89
CA LYS A 63 -3.54 -8.06 4.17
C LYS A 63 -4.39 -7.99 2.89
N GLU A 64 -4.13 -7.02 2.02
CA GLU A 64 -4.89 -6.81 0.78
C GLU A 64 -4.45 -7.72 -0.36
N THR A 65 -3.14 -7.89 -0.55
CA THR A 65 -2.55 -8.60 -1.71
C THR A 65 -2.11 -10.03 -1.40
N GLY A 66 -2.07 -10.43 -0.12
CA GLY A 66 -1.55 -11.72 0.35
C GLY A 66 -0.02 -11.83 0.43
N VAL A 67 0.72 -10.89 -0.15
CA VAL A 67 2.20 -10.93 -0.24
C VAL A 67 2.85 -9.64 0.28
N THR A 68 4.15 -9.66 0.53
CA THR A 68 4.84 -8.43 0.99
C THR A 68 5.09 -7.47 -0.19
N PRO A 69 5.12 -6.15 0.06
CA PRO A 69 5.41 -5.16 -0.98
C PRO A 69 6.70 -5.44 -1.75
N SER A 70 7.77 -5.79 -1.03
CA SER A 70 9.08 -6.09 -1.63
C SER A 70 9.02 -7.32 -2.54
N TYR A 71 8.30 -8.37 -2.13
CA TYR A 71 8.13 -9.57 -2.95
C TYR A 71 7.35 -9.25 -4.23
N PHE A 72 6.26 -8.50 -4.10
CA PHE A 72 5.42 -8.09 -5.21
C PHE A 72 6.20 -7.25 -6.24
N ILE A 73 6.93 -6.22 -5.79
CA ILE A 73 7.74 -5.37 -6.66
C ILE A 73 8.85 -6.17 -7.35
N ASN A 74 9.52 -7.07 -6.62
CA ASN A 74 10.56 -7.91 -7.20
C ASN A 74 10.01 -8.89 -8.26
N GLN A 75 8.82 -9.45 -8.03
CA GLN A 75 8.12 -10.26 -9.03
C GLN A 75 7.83 -9.45 -10.30
N LEU A 76 7.29 -8.23 -10.16
CA LEU A 76 7.02 -7.38 -11.31
C LEU A 76 8.29 -7.06 -12.10
N ARG A 77 9.39 -6.74 -11.40
CA ARG A 77 10.69 -6.49 -12.05
C ARG A 77 11.17 -7.70 -12.84
N ASN A 78 11.08 -8.90 -12.27
CA ASN A 78 11.49 -10.14 -12.94
C ASN A 78 10.58 -10.51 -14.13
N SER A 79 9.28 -10.26 -14.03
CA SER A 79 8.34 -10.53 -15.13
C SER A 79 8.60 -9.65 -16.36
N GLU A 80 9.13 -8.44 -16.17
CA GLU A 80 9.37 -7.49 -17.25
C GLU A 80 10.72 -7.72 -17.91
N GLN A 81 11.72 -8.16 -17.14
CA GLN A 81 13.00 -8.61 -17.71
C GLN A 81 12.86 -9.85 -18.61
N ASN A 82 11.86 -10.70 -18.37
CA ASN A 82 11.59 -11.87 -19.22
C ASN A 82 10.82 -11.56 -20.51
N LYS A 83 10.27 -10.36 -20.70
CA LYS A 83 9.61 -9.95 -21.97
C LYS A 83 10.58 -9.33 -22.98
N GLY A 84 11.82 -9.03 -22.56
CA GLY A 84 12.87 -8.46 -23.40
C GLY A 84 13.88 -9.47 -23.94
N ASN A 85 13.66 -10.77 -23.72
CA ASN A 85 14.46 -11.88 -24.24
C ASN A 85 13.67 -12.68 -25.28
#